data_AF-A0A353EYV4-F1
#
_entry.id   AF-A0A353EYV4-F1
#
_cell.length_a   1.000
_cell.length_b   1.000
_cell.length_c   1.000
_cell.angle_alpha   90.00
_cell.angle_beta   90.00
_cell.angle_gamma   90.00
#
_symmetry.space_group_name_H-M   'P 1'
#
loop_
_entity.id
_entity.type
_entity.pdbx_description
1 polymer ?
#
loop_
_entity_poly.entity_id
_entity_poly.type
_entity_poly.pdbx_seq_one_letter_code
_entity_poly.pdbx_strand_id
1 'polypeptide(L)'
;MNRQADRLLGQARKNREVSARHNAFFDIFRAVSGTAIVRLWMEILSFLRRFRMLRIVLQVIGWFITVLQAGTLIVLTTIVFFVLLPLLAVLLVIVPLIALLDRRKSKRRLSEALSASREVMFFFTDGPVTAQSAIDLARDGRRTVLLVSPHWISGRATDGSPARLYVNLRRESEHVFLIRRYFYFSARKMVGDRAVSLIY
;
A
#
# COMPACT_ATOMS: atom_id res chain seq x y z
N MET A 1 93.27 -13.81 -52.99
CA MET A 1 92.49 -12.62 -52.58
C MET A 1 91.04 -12.59 -53.15
N ASN A 2 90.37 -13.74 -53.40
CA ASN A 2 89.04 -13.75 -54.07
C ASN A 2 87.82 -14.10 -53.19
N ARG A 3 87.99 -14.56 -51.93
CA ARG A 3 86.85 -15.02 -51.11
C ARG A 3 86.05 -13.90 -50.43
N GLN A 4 86.60 -12.68 -50.34
CA GLN A 4 85.90 -11.53 -49.73
C GLN A 4 84.96 -10.83 -50.73
N ALA A 5 85.34 -10.73 -52.00
CA ALA A 5 84.53 -10.10 -53.03
C ALA A 5 83.20 -10.85 -53.26
N ASP A 6 83.24 -12.19 -53.33
CA ASP A 6 82.04 -13.01 -53.52
C ASP A 6 81.07 -12.95 -52.33
N ARG A 7 81.60 -12.81 -51.11
CA ARG A 7 80.78 -12.64 -49.90
C ARG A 7 80.09 -11.27 -49.88
N LEU A 8 80.77 -10.22 -50.32
CA LEU A 8 80.19 -8.87 -50.41
C LEU A 8 79.12 -8.79 -51.50
N LEU A 9 79.33 -9.44 -52.65
CA LEU A 9 78.32 -9.50 -53.72
C LEU A 9 77.08 -10.33 -53.30
N GLY A 10 77.28 -11.42 -52.57
CA GLY A 10 76.20 -12.22 -51.99
C GLY A 10 75.38 -11.44 -50.95
N GLN A 11 76.04 -10.67 -50.08
CA GLN A 11 75.37 -9.80 -49.11
C GLN A 11 74.62 -8.64 -49.78
N ALA A 12 75.19 -8.04 -50.84
CA ALA A 12 74.54 -6.97 -51.60
C ALA A 12 73.24 -7.43 -52.28
N ARG A 13 73.21 -8.66 -52.82
CA ARG A 13 71.99 -9.23 -53.43
C ARG A 13 70.89 -9.51 -52.40
N LYS A 14 71.26 -10.10 -51.25
CA LYS A 14 70.31 -10.35 -50.14
C LYS A 14 69.73 -9.06 -49.57
N ASN A 15 70.55 -8.02 -49.41
CA ASN A 15 70.08 -6.72 -48.94
C ASN A 15 69.14 -6.01 -49.94
N ARG A 16 69.33 -6.22 -51.26
CA ARG A 16 68.42 -5.67 -52.29
C ARG A 16 67.02 -6.29 -52.21
N GLU A 17 66.92 -7.60 -51.99
CA GLU A 17 65.62 -8.29 -51.86
C GLU A 17 64.89 -7.94 -50.55
N VAL A 18 65.64 -7.77 -49.45
CA VAL A 18 65.07 -7.33 -48.16
C VAL A 18 64.59 -5.88 -48.23
N SER A 19 65.34 -4.97 -48.86
CA SER A 19 64.89 -3.59 -49.08
C SER A 19 63.69 -3.50 -50.02
N ALA A 20 63.60 -4.33 -51.06
CA ALA A 20 62.46 -4.33 -51.97
C ALA A 20 61.14 -4.76 -51.27
N ARG A 21 61.22 -5.74 -50.35
CA ARG A 21 60.05 -6.16 -49.55
C ARG A 21 59.64 -5.12 -48.50
N HIS A 22 60.59 -4.41 -47.91
CA HIS A 22 60.29 -3.37 -46.92
C HIS A 22 59.62 -2.15 -47.56
N ASN A 23 60.00 -1.79 -48.79
CA ASN A 23 59.38 -0.69 -49.54
C ASN A 23 57.94 -0.99 -49.99
N ALA A 24 57.63 -2.24 -50.36
CA ALA A 24 56.27 -2.62 -50.75
C ALA A 24 55.26 -2.47 -49.61
N PHE A 25 55.64 -2.82 -48.38
CA PHE A 25 54.80 -2.59 -47.20
C PHE A 25 54.64 -1.11 -46.89
N PHE A 26 55.71 -0.32 -47.04
CA PHE A 26 55.67 1.11 -46.81
C PHE A 26 54.82 1.85 -47.85
N ASP A 27 54.84 1.44 -49.12
CA ASP A 27 54.00 2.01 -50.18
C ASP A 27 52.52 1.64 -50.03
N ILE A 28 52.20 0.41 -49.60
CA ILE A 28 50.81 0.03 -49.25
C ILE A 28 50.35 0.82 -48.02
N PHE A 29 51.21 0.96 -46.99
CA PHE A 29 50.89 1.73 -45.79
C PHE A 29 50.71 3.22 -46.12
N ARG A 30 51.51 3.79 -47.03
CA ARG A 30 51.43 5.19 -47.48
C ARG A 30 50.23 5.45 -48.40
N ALA A 31 49.82 4.46 -49.19
CA ALA A 31 48.59 4.53 -49.99
C ALA A 31 47.32 4.43 -49.11
N VAL A 32 47.34 3.62 -48.05
CA VAL A 32 46.21 3.45 -47.11
C VAL A 32 46.12 4.57 -46.08
N SER A 33 47.25 5.19 -45.71
CA SER A 33 47.31 6.38 -44.85
C SER A 33 47.08 7.70 -45.62
N GLY A 34 46.43 7.64 -46.77
CA GLY A 34 45.79 8.79 -47.40
C GLY A 34 44.71 9.34 -46.46
N THR A 35 45.09 10.41 -45.73
CA THR A 35 44.34 11.47 -45.01
C THR A 35 42.82 11.39 -44.76
N ALA A 36 42.02 10.70 -45.56
CA ALA A 36 40.59 10.49 -45.37
C ALA A 36 40.25 9.36 -44.39
N ILE A 37 40.90 8.19 -44.51
CA ILE A 37 40.55 7.01 -43.70
C ILE A 37 40.90 7.21 -42.21
N VAL A 38 42.07 7.81 -41.92
CA VAL A 38 42.48 8.09 -40.54
C VAL A 38 41.61 9.17 -39.90
N ARG A 39 41.15 10.17 -40.66
CA ARG A 39 40.18 11.17 -40.19
C ARG A 39 38.83 10.51 -39.85
N LEU A 40 38.34 9.65 -40.73
CA LEU A 40 37.10 8.91 -40.54
C LEU A 40 37.18 8.00 -39.31
N TRP A 41 38.32 7.34 -39.08
CA TRP A 41 38.56 6.54 -37.88
C TRP A 41 38.63 7.38 -36.60
N MET A 42 39.29 8.54 -36.64
CA MET A 42 39.32 9.47 -35.49
C MET A 42 37.94 10.03 -35.17
N GLU A 43 37.14 10.31 -36.19
CA GLU A 43 35.77 10.78 -36.07
C GLU A 43 34.89 9.69 -35.44
N ILE A 44 34.95 8.46 -35.95
CA ILE A 44 34.29 7.27 -35.37
C ILE A 44 34.72 7.04 -33.92
N LEU A 45 36.02 7.12 -33.61
CA LEU A 45 36.55 6.96 -32.26
C LEU A 45 36.07 8.08 -31.32
N SER A 46 35.91 9.31 -31.81
CA SER A 46 35.36 10.43 -31.03
C SER A 46 33.88 10.20 -30.69
N PHE A 47 33.10 9.68 -31.65
CA PHE A 47 31.71 9.27 -31.43
C PHE A 47 31.65 8.12 -30.41
N LEU A 48 32.44 7.06 -30.58
CA LEU A 48 32.54 5.93 -29.64
C LEU A 48 32.95 6.37 -28.23
N ARG A 49 33.89 7.32 -28.10
CA ARG A 49 34.28 7.90 -26.81
C ARG A 49 33.13 8.69 -26.18
N ARG A 50 32.36 9.45 -26.96
CA ARG A 50 31.17 10.16 -26.49
C ARG A 50 30.05 9.20 -26.05
N PHE A 51 29.84 8.11 -26.78
CA PHE A 51 28.93 7.02 -26.37
C PHE A 51 29.41 6.29 -25.11
N ARG A 52 30.72 6.09 -24.93
CA ARG A 52 31.30 5.49 -23.72
C ARG A 52 31.12 6.41 -22.51
N MET A 53 31.37 7.71 -22.66
CA MET A 53 31.13 8.70 -21.60
C MET A 53 29.64 8.80 -21.27
N LEU A 54 28.77 8.84 -22.28
CA LEU A 54 27.31 8.83 -22.10
C LEU A 54 26.85 7.57 -21.35
N ARG A 55 27.38 6.41 -21.70
CA ARG A 55 27.11 5.14 -21.02
C ARG A 55 27.53 5.19 -19.54
N ILE A 56 28.71 5.71 -19.24
CA ILE A 56 29.20 5.86 -17.85
C ILE A 56 28.28 6.81 -17.08
N VAL A 57 27.90 7.96 -17.66
CA VAL A 57 27.00 8.92 -17.02
C VAL A 57 25.62 8.30 -16.74
N LEU A 58 25.03 7.61 -17.72
CA LEU A 58 23.76 6.88 -17.54
C LEU A 58 23.86 5.78 -16.48
N GLN A 59 25.00 5.09 -16.40
CA GLN A 59 25.24 4.04 -15.40
C GLN A 59 25.35 4.63 -13.98
N VAL A 60 26.00 5.78 -13.82
CA VAL A 60 26.09 6.50 -12.54
C VAL A 60 24.72 7.03 -12.12
N ILE A 61 23.95 7.61 -13.05
CA ILE A 61 22.57 8.07 -12.79
C ILE A 61 21.69 6.88 -12.39
N GLY A 62 21.76 5.76 -13.12
CA GLY A 62 21.03 4.55 -12.81
C GLY A 62 21.37 4.00 -11.42
N TRP A 63 22.67 3.96 -11.08
CA TRP A 63 23.13 3.57 -9.75
C TRP A 63 22.57 4.49 -8.66
N PHE A 64 22.62 5.81 -8.87
CA PHE A 64 22.08 6.80 -7.93
C PHE A 64 20.57 6.62 -7.71
N ILE A 65 19.80 6.41 -8.79
CA ILE A 65 18.36 6.13 -8.73
C ILE A 65 18.10 4.84 -7.94
N THR A 66 18.86 3.77 -8.18
CA THR A 66 18.69 2.50 -7.44
C THR A 66 19.00 2.62 -5.96
N VAL A 67 20.03 3.40 -5.59
CA VAL A 67 20.36 3.67 -4.18
C VAL A 67 19.24 4.48 -3.51
N LEU A 68 18.67 5.47 -4.22
CA LEU A 68 17.58 6.30 -3.72
C LEU A 68 16.27 5.50 -3.57
N GLN A 69 15.97 4.60 -4.51
CA GLN A 69 14.87 3.66 -4.43
C GLN A 69 15.05 2.66 -3.27
N ALA A 70 16.26 2.11 -3.10
CA ALA A 70 16.58 1.23 -1.99
C ALA A 70 16.44 1.96 -0.64
N GLY A 71 16.91 3.20 -0.55
CA GLY A 71 16.73 4.05 0.63
C GLY A 71 15.26 4.30 0.96
N THR A 72 14.44 4.55 -0.05
CA THR A 72 12.99 4.75 0.12
C THR A 72 12.30 3.46 0.57
N LEU A 73 12.69 2.31 0.03
CA LEU A 73 12.20 0.99 0.46
C LEU A 73 12.57 0.70 1.91
N ILE A 74 13.78 1.04 2.36
CA ILE A 74 14.21 0.87 3.75
C ILE A 74 13.39 1.76 4.68
N VAL A 75 13.16 3.02 4.33
CA VAL A 75 12.33 3.93 5.14
C VAL A 75 10.88 3.45 5.19
N LEU A 76 10.31 3.04 4.06
CA LEU A 76 8.94 2.54 3.97
C LEU A 76 8.75 1.25 4.79
N THR A 77 9.66 0.29 4.64
CA THR A 77 9.63 -0.96 5.41
C THR A 77 9.78 -0.68 6.90
N THR A 78 10.66 0.23 7.29
CA THR A 78 10.82 0.66 8.69
C THR A 78 9.52 1.26 9.25
N ILE A 79 8.86 2.17 8.52
CA ILE A 79 7.58 2.76 8.95
C ILE A 79 6.51 1.68 9.09
N VAL A 80 6.40 0.77 8.13
CA VAL A 80 5.39 -0.30 8.17
C VAL A 80 5.63 -1.22 9.37
N PHE A 81 6.86 -1.69 9.59
CA PHE A 81 7.16 -2.67 10.64
C PHE A 81 7.23 -2.07 12.05
N PHE A 82 7.74 -0.85 12.21
CA PHE A 82 7.93 -0.25 13.53
C PHE A 82 6.82 0.69 13.95
N VAL A 83 6.03 1.21 13.01
CA VAL A 83 4.92 2.14 13.33
C VAL A 83 3.57 1.50 13.03
N LEU A 84 3.34 1.11 11.77
CA LEU A 84 2.01 0.67 11.33
C LEU A 84 1.62 -0.68 11.94
N LEU A 85 2.53 -1.64 11.96
CA LEU A 85 2.27 -3.00 12.43
C LEU A 85 2.03 -3.05 13.96
N PRO A 86 2.82 -2.38 14.82
CA PRO A 86 2.52 -2.28 16.24
C PRO A 86 1.22 -1.52 16.49
N LEU A 87 0.94 -0.45 15.74
CA LEU A 87 -0.31 0.28 15.86
C LEU A 87 -1.53 -0.59 15.52
N LEU A 88 -1.46 -1.36 14.43
CA LEU A 88 -2.49 -2.33 14.04
C LEU A 88 -2.66 -3.43 15.09
N ALA A 89 -1.55 -3.95 15.64
CA ALA A 89 -1.59 -4.95 16.71
C ALA A 89 -2.28 -4.41 17.97
N VAL A 90 -1.95 -3.18 18.38
CA VAL A 90 -2.61 -2.50 19.50
C VAL A 90 -4.10 -2.29 19.20
N LEU A 91 -4.46 -1.85 17.99
CA LEU A 91 -5.85 -1.65 17.59
C LEU A 91 -6.64 -2.97 17.62
N LEU A 92 -6.04 -4.06 17.13
CA LEU A 92 -6.61 -5.41 17.14
C LEU A 92 -6.88 -5.93 18.54
N VAL A 93 -6.16 -5.48 19.56
CA VAL A 93 -6.41 -5.86 20.97
C VAL A 93 -7.39 -4.91 21.63
N ILE A 94 -7.22 -3.60 21.47
CA ILE A 94 -8.01 -2.58 22.16
C ILE A 94 -9.46 -2.56 21.66
N VAL A 95 -9.68 -2.62 20.35
CA VAL A 95 -11.04 -2.54 19.78
C VAL A 95 -11.96 -3.67 20.28
N PRO A 96 -11.58 -4.96 20.22
CA PRO A 96 -12.44 -6.02 20.76
C PRO A 96 -12.56 -5.93 22.28
N LEU A 97 -11.52 -5.48 23.01
CA LEU A 97 -11.62 -5.29 24.46
C LEU A 97 -12.68 -4.23 24.80
N ILE A 98 -12.65 -3.08 24.13
CA ILE A 98 -13.67 -2.03 24.28
C ILE A 98 -15.05 -2.57 23.90
N ALA A 99 -15.16 -3.30 22.78
CA ALA A 99 -16.42 -3.87 22.33
C ALA A 99 -17.00 -4.90 23.33
N LEU A 100 -16.15 -5.71 23.96
CA LEU A 100 -16.53 -6.68 24.99
C LEU A 100 -16.99 -5.99 26.28
N LEU A 101 -16.25 -4.97 26.73
CA LEU A 101 -16.63 -4.18 27.91
C LEU A 101 -17.93 -3.43 27.67
N ASP A 102 -18.08 -2.79 26.52
CA ASP A 102 -19.33 -2.13 26.11
C ASP A 102 -20.47 -3.14 26.02
N ARG A 103 -20.24 -4.35 25.48
CA ARG A 103 -21.27 -5.40 25.40
C ARG A 103 -21.80 -5.78 26.78
N ARG A 104 -20.93 -5.94 27.79
CA ARG A 104 -21.36 -6.23 29.17
C ARG A 104 -22.19 -5.07 29.75
N LYS A 105 -21.74 -3.84 29.55
CA LYS A 105 -22.44 -2.63 30.01
C LYS A 105 -23.80 -2.46 29.32
N SER A 106 -23.87 -2.67 28.02
CA SER A 106 -25.10 -2.62 27.22
C SER A 106 -26.08 -3.71 27.63
N LYS A 107 -25.62 -4.93 27.88
CA LYS A 107 -26.47 -6.00 28.43
C LYS A 107 -27.04 -5.61 29.78
N ARG A 108 -26.23 -5.06 30.69
CA ARG A 108 -26.71 -4.63 32.01
C ARG A 108 -27.78 -3.52 31.88
N ARG A 109 -27.51 -2.48 31.08
CA ARG A 109 -28.46 -1.39 30.82
C ARG A 109 -29.77 -1.88 30.19
N LEU A 110 -29.67 -2.75 29.19
CA LEU A 110 -30.84 -3.34 28.55
C LEU A 110 -31.61 -4.21 29.56
N SER A 111 -30.93 -5.01 30.37
CA SER A 111 -31.55 -5.79 31.45
C SER A 111 -32.31 -4.90 32.43
N GLU A 112 -31.72 -3.78 32.86
CA GLU A 112 -32.37 -2.82 33.78
C GLU A 112 -33.64 -2.21 33.13
N ALA A 113 -33.57 -1.83 31.86
CA ALA A 113 -34.73 -1.34 31.11
C ALA A 113 -35.82 -2.40 30.94
N LEU A 114 -35.43 -3.64 30.62
CA LEU A 114 -36.35 -4.76 30.46
C LEU A 114 -37.04 -5.15 31.77
N SER A 115 -36.39 -5.01 32.93
CA SER A 115 -37.05 -5.25 34.23
C SER A 115 -38.10 -4.19 34.58
N ALA A 116 -37.99 -2.98 34.04
CA ALA A 116 -38.95 -1.90 34.27
C ALA A 116 -40.15 -1.98 33.31
N SER A 117 -40.09 -2.78 32.24
CA SER A 117 -41.12 -2.86 31.21
C SER A 117 -41.85 -4.21 31.20
N ARG A 118 -43.13 -4.19 30.82
CA ARG A 118 -43.98 -5.39 30.70
C ARG A 118 -43.98 -5.99 29.29
N GLU A 119 -43.69 -5.17 28.28
CA GLU A 119 -43.73 -5.57 26.87
C GLU A 119 -42.50 -5.00 26.14
N VAL A 120 -42.04 -5.72 25.12
CA VAL A 120 -40.91 -5.30 24.28
C VAL A 120 -41.26 -5.43 22.81
N MET A 121 -41.02 -4.36 22.07
CA MET A 121 -41.23 -4.31 20.62
C MET A 121 -39.90 -4.17 19.89
N PHE A 122 -39.73 -4.90 18.80
CA PHE A 122 -38.57 -4.77 17.92
C PHE A 122 -38.98 -4.14 16.59
N PHE A 123 -38.40 -3.00 16.24
CA PHE A 123 -38.58 -2.40 14.92
C PHE A 123 -37.27 -2.39 14.16
N PHE A 124 -37.31 -2.78 12.89
CA PHE A 124 -36.19 -2.56 11.98
C PHE A 124 -36.35 -1.14 11.42
N THR A 125 -35.40 -0.26 11.71
CA THR A 125 -35.50 1.14 11.28
C THR A 125 -34.94 1.29 9.87
N ASP A 126 -35.79 1.76 8.94
CA ASP A 126 -35.38 2.15 7.58
C ASP A 126 -35.39 3.68 7.40
N GLY A 127 -35.69 4.46 8.46
CA GLY A 127 -35.73 5.91 8.39
C GLY A 127 -36.27 6.62 9.65
N PRO A 128 -36.36 7.97 9.60
CA PRO A 128 -36.76 8.81 10.73
C PRO A 128 -38.24 8.64 11.14
N VAL A 129 -39.11 8.23 10.23
CA VAL A 129 -40.54 7.97 10.53
C VAL A 129 -40.69 6.87 11.58
N THR A 130 -39.86 5.83 11.52
CA THR A 130 -39.86 4.72 12.49
C THR A 130 -39.45 5.19 13.91
N ALA A 131 -38.71 6.29 14.00
CA ALA A 131 -38.22 6.83 15.27
C ALA A 131 -39.33 7.49 16.08
N GLN A 132 -40.13 8.35 15.44
CA GLN A 132 -41.22 9.05 16.08
C GLN A 132 -42.31 8.08 16.53
N SER A 133 -42.69 7.13 15.66
CA SER A 133 -43.64 6.08 16.04
C SER A 133 -43.14 5.24 17.21
N ALA A 134 -41.84 4.96 17.29
CA ALA A 134 -41.26 4.24 18.42
C ALA A 134 -41.32 5.04 19.73
N ILE A 135 -41.12 6.36 19.67
CA ILE A 135 -41.26 7.25 20.84
C ILE A 135 -42.72 7.28 21.30
N ASP A 136 -43.66 7.41 20.37
CA ASP A 136 -45.09 7.43 20.69
C ASP A 136 -45.56 6.10 21.32
N LEU A 137 -45.11 4.97 20.79
CA LEU A 137 -45.39 3.63 21.35
C LEU A 137 -44.79 3.42 22.75
N ALA A 138 -43.68 4.09 23.04
CA ALA A 138 -42.96 3.99 24.30
C ALA A 138 -43.46 4.99 25.36
N ARG A 139 -44.36 5.91 24.99
CA ARG A 139 -44.84 7.02 25.83
C ARG A 139 -45.60 6.55 27.08
N ASP A 140 -46.24 5.40 27.00
CA ASP A 140 -46.99 4.80 28.12
C ASP A 140 -46.08 4.23 29.22
N GLY A 141 -44.76 4.16 29.01
CA GLY A 141 -43.76 3.66 29.96
C GLY A 141 -43.82 2.15 30.24
N ARG A 142 -44.88 1.48 29.81
CA ARG A 142 -45.08 0.02 29.97
C ARG A 142 -44.28 -0.81 28.97
N ARG A 143 -43.88 -0.19 27.85
CA ARG A 143 -43.24 -0.85 26.70
C ARG A 143 -41.83 -0.34 26.50
N THR A 144 -40.88 -1.25 26.30
CA THR A 144 -39.55 -0.90 25.81
C THR A 144 -39.48 -1.15 24.30
N VAL A 145 -39.09 -0.15 23.53
CA VAL A 145 -38.98 -0.26 22.07
C VAL A 145 -37.51 -0.36 21.67
N LEU A 146 -37.18 -1.41 20.92
CA LEU A 146 -35.83 -1.70 20.42
C LEU A 146 -35.78 -1.47 18.91
N LEU A 147 -35.15 -0.38 18.51
CA LEU A 147 -34.87 -0.03 17.12
C LEU A 147 -33.60 -0.76 16.66
N VAL A 148 -33.69 -1.58 15.62
CA VAL A 148 -32.55 -2.30 15.03
C VAL A 148 -32.00 -1.47 13.88
N SER A 149 -30.81 -0.90 14.08
CA SER A 149 -30.15 -0.08 13.06
C SER A 149 -29.55 -0.96 11.95
N PRO A 150 -29.82 -0.65 10.66
CA PRO A 150 -29.19 -1.34 9.52
C PRO A 150 -27.76 -0.85 9.27
N HIS A 151 -27.41 0.34 9.76
CA HIS A 151 -26.12 0.97 9.52
C HIS A 151 -25.06 0.48 10.52
N TRP A 152 -23.83 0.31 10.05
CA TRP A 152 -22.69 -0.11 10.88
C TRP A 152 -22.10 1.05 11.68
N ILE A 153 -22.12 2.26 11.11
CA ILE A 153 -21.62 3.50 11.73
C ILE A 153 -22.66 4.58 11.41
N SER A 154 -23.22 5.19 12.47
CA SER A 154 -24.10 6.35 12.32
C SER A 154 -23.83 7.31 13.46
N GLY A 155 -23.40 8.52 13.12
CA GLY A 155 -23.26 9.65 14.03
C GLY A 155 -24.53 10.49 14.13
N ARG A 156 -25.66 10.00 13.63
CA ARG A 156 -26.95 10.67 13.72
C ARG A 156 -27.89 9.92 14.66
N ALA A 157 -28.68 10.66 15.42
CA ALA A 157 -29.80 10.13 16.18
C ALA A 157 -30.94 9.82 15.21
N THR A 158 -31.95 9.13 15.74
CA THR A 158 -33.10 8.72 14.95
C THR A 158 -33.98 9.90 14.51
N ASP A 159 -33.82 11.07 15.14
CA ASP A 159 -34.40 12.36 14.76
C ASP A 159 -33.56 13.16 13.75
N GLY A 160 -32.40 12.62 13.31
CA GLY A 160 -31.47 13.30 12.41
C GLY A 160 -30.48 14.24 13.07
N SER A 161 -30.58 14.47 14.38
CA SER A 161 -29.63 15.30 15.14
C SER A 161 -28.26 14.62 15.29
N PRO A 162 -27.17 15.37 15.51
CA PRO A 162 -25.86 14.79 15.78
C PRO A 162 -25.92 13.98 17.08
N ALA A 163 -25.51 12.71 17.01
CA ALA A 163 -25.57 11.79 18.13
C ALA A 163 -24.27 11.03 18.32
N ARG A 164 -24.06 10.60 19.56
CA ARG A 164 -22.86 9.85 19.94
C ARG A 164 -22.82 8.52 19.21
N LEU A 165 -21.65 8.18 18.66
CA LEU A 165 -21.38 6.84 18.15
C LEU A 165 -21.57 5.81 19.26
N TYR A 166 -22.16 4.67 18.90
CA TYR A 166 -22.38 3.56 19.81
C TYR A 166 -21.97 2.25 19.16
N VAL A 167 -21.43 1.35 19.99
CA VAL A 167 -21.01 0.02 19.57
C VAL A 167 -22.22 -0.91 19.62
N ASN A 168 -22.81 -1.19 20.79
CA ASN A 168 -23.89 -2.19 20.88
C ASN A 168 -25.30 -1.61 21.02
N LEU A 169 -25.47 -0.66 21.95
CA LEU A 169 -26.76 -0.12 22.39
C LEU A 169 -26.61 1.38 22.67
N ARG A 170 -27.57 2.18 22.19
CA ARG A 170 -27.75 3.59 22.56
C ARG A 170 -29.18 3.80 23.07
N ARG A 171 -29.36 4.65 24.07
CA ARG A 171 -30.67 5.11 24.53
C ARG A 171 -31.01 6.38 23.76
N GLU A 172 -32.11 6.37 23.02
CA GLU A 172 -32.62 7.55 22.31
C GLU A 172 -33.61 8.32 23.20
N SER A 173 -34.48 7.60 23.93
CA SER A 173 -35.44 8.22 24.85
C SER A 173 -35.71 7.33 26.08
N GLU A 174 -36.66 7.74 26.92
CA GLU A 174 -36.90 7.12 28.22
C GLU A 174 -37.28 5.62 28.14
N HIS A 175 -37.74 5.11 27.01
CA HIS A 175 -37.99 3.68 26.79
C HIS A 175 -37.68 3.21 25.36
N VAL A 176 -36.93 4.02 24.60
CA VAL A 176 -36.51 3.70 23.21
C VAL A 176 -35.01 3.51 23.16
N PHE A 177 -34.59 2.36 22.64
CA PHE A 177 -33.20 2.00 22.50
C PHE A 177 -32.88 1.64 21.06
N LEU A 178 -31.76 2.13 20.57
CA LEU A 178 -31.19 1.77 19.28
C LEU A 178 -30.12 0.69 19.49
N ILE A 179 -30.29 -0.46 18.84
CA ILE A 179 -29.37 -1.60 18.90
C ILE A 179 -28.77 -1.88 17.52
N ARG A 180 -27.51 -2.35 17.51
CA ARG A 180 -26.92 -2.86 16.27
C ARG A 180 -27.51 -4.21 15.90
N ARG A 181 -27.54 -4.49 14.59
CA ARG A 181 -27.98 -5.77 14.02
C ARG A 181 -27.29 -6.99 14.62
N TYR A 182 -25.98 -6.94 14.87
CA TYR A 182 -25.27 -8.08 15.49
C TYR A 182 -25.64 -8.28 16.97
N PHE A 183 -26.10 -7.23 17.67
CA PHE A 183 -26.55 -7.30 19.07
C PHE A 183 -28.02 -7.76 19.19
N TYR A 184 -28.80 -7.67 18.11
CA TYR A 184 -30.21 -8.09 18.04
C TYR A 184 -30.46 -9.48 18.61
N PHE A 185 -29.68 -10.49 18.20
CA PHE A 185 -29.88 -11.86 18.68
C PHE A 185 -29.64 -11.99 20.19
N SER A 186 -28.68 -11.23 20.73
CA SER A 186 -28.44 -11.20 22.17
C SER A 186 -29.57 -10.51 22.92
N ALA A 187 -30.13 -9.42 22.36
CA ALA A 187 -31.27 -8.73 22.94
C ALA A 187 -32.53 -9.60 22.91
N ARG A 188 -32.83 -10.23 21.76
CA ARG A 188 -33.95 -11.17 21.60
C ARG A 188 -33.88 -12.32 22.58
N LYS A 189 -32.70 -12.92 22.78
CA LYS A 189 -32.52 -13.98 23.79
C LYS A 189 -32.83 -13.47 25.21
N MET A 190 -32.34 -12.29 25.58
CA MET A 190 -32.62 -11.70 26.89
C MET A 190 -34.10 -11.39 27.14
N VAL A 191 -34.84 -11.01 26.08
CA VAL A 191 -36.30 -10.80 26.16
C VAL A 191 -37.02 -12.13 26.36
N GLY A 192 -36.65 -13.16 25.59
CA GLY A 192 -37.23 -14.50 25.71
C GLY A 192 -36.98 -15.14 27.08
N ASP A 193 -35.76 -15.01 27.62
CA ASP A 193 -35.38 -15.52 28.94
C ASP A 193 -36.18 -14.87 30.09
N ARG A 194 -36.81 -13.70 29.85
CA ARG A 194 -37.55 -12.94 30.88
C ARG A 194 -39.07 -12.99 30.74
N ALA A 195 -39.61 -13.80 29.82
CA ALA A 195 -41.05 -13.94 29.57
C ALA A 195 -41.78 -12.60 29.31
N VAL A 196 -41.05 -11.61 28.77
CA VAL A 196 -41.63 -10.33 28.37
C VAL A 196 -42.30 -10.53 27.01
N SER A 197 -43.55 -10.07 26.86
CA SER A 197 -44.30 -10.23 25.61
C SER A 197 -43.56 -9.56 24.46
N LEU A 198 -43.20 -10.36 23.45
CA LEU A 198 -42.49 -9.93 22.27
C LEU A 198 -43.50 -9.63 21.16
N ILE A 199 -43.63 -8.36 20.82
CA ILE A 199 -44.55 -7.90 19.77
C ILE A 199 -43.70 -7.51 18.55
N TYR A 200 -44.02 -8.10 17.40
CA TYR A 200 -43.39 -7.84 16.11
C TYR A 200 -44.02 -6.63 15.42
#